data_AF-A0A953KEU2-F1
#
_entry.id   AF-A0A953KEU2-F1
#
_cell.length_a   1.000
_cell.length_b   1.000
_cell.length_c   1.000
_cell.angle_alpha   90.00
_cell.angle_beta   90.00
_cell.angle_gamma   90.00
#
_symmetry.space_group_name_H-M   'P 1'
#
loop_
_entity.id
_entity.type
_entity.pdbx_description
1 polymer ?
#
loop_
_entity_poly.entity_id
_entity_poly.type
_entity_poly.pdbx_seq_one_letter_code
_entity_poly.pdbx_strand_id
1 'polypeptide(L)'
;MQSEYRAPEAAGRLGRMPLLYLVFGLLLVGAAMAAGSFWAQSHEHFPKLSAGHYVGYITGVEEGRHRLPIYIQSQESSGNLMFAVLASGWAPQILTPVTLGNGDSDTDFFLPLIVGSENLRFKLVGECASATHCAGKVYQQPKGRRGEWEFTRKEVETGTGPQTSLEQWLRLRQALLEIDRRIAEAEKMAESQKGEIERLTDIVTEGKGLKAKADQKFDQVSVQLKALREKLRTKQQEVDNLEGQIAISQRVTPMGKLVSLARETLEREARWVESMLSGNPSRENMERVDAEFSKAQKLFDLKRQIASEQDRIDRLASAPDLRPGLEGPR
;
A
#
# COMPACT_ATOMS: atom_id res chain seq x y z
N MET A 1 -69.77 92.34 -17.46
CA MET A 1 -68.44 92.09 -16.85
C MET A 1 -68.42 90.65 -16.40
N GLN A 2 -67.60 89.85 -17.08
CA GLN A 2 -67.65 88.39 -17.07
C GLN A 2 -67.07 87.83 -15.76
N SER A 3 -67.81 86.93 -15.12
CA SER A 3 -67.36 86.18 -13.95
C SER A 3 -66.36 85.12 -14.39
N GLU A 4 -65.09 85.30 -14.03
CA GLU A 4 -64.09 84.25 -14.11
C GLU A 4 -64.38 83.20 -13.05
N TYR A 5 -64.90 82.06 -13.51
CA TYR A 5 -65.18 80.87 -12.73
C TYR A 5 -63.85 80.12 -12.52
N ARG A 6 -63.16 80.35 -11.40
CA ARG A 6 -62.03 79.50 -10.98
C ARG A 6 -62.57 78.34 -10.15
N ALA A 7 -62.54 77.15 -10.75
CA ALA A 7 -62.86 75.89 -10.09
C ALA A 7 -61.87 75.61 -8.95
N PRO A 8 -62.34 75.19 -7.76
CA PRO A 8 -61.45 74.76 -6.69
C PRO A 8 -60.88 73.36 -6.98
N GLU A 9 -59.55 73.27 -7.00
CA GLU A 9 -58.77 72.03 -6.98
C GLU A 9 -59.04 71.25 -5.68
N ALA A 10 -60.10 70.45 -5.67
CA ALA A 10 -60.37 69.47 -4.63
C ALA A 10 -59.78 68.11 -5.02
N ALA A 11 -58.46 68.03 -5.18
CA ALA A 11 -57.77 66.77 -5.43
C ALA A 11 -56.49 66.70 -4.60
N GLY A 12 -56.41 65.70 -3.71
CA GLY A 12 -55.09 65.24 -3.22
C GLY A 12 -54.86 65.14 -1.71
N ARG A 13 -55.87 64.93 -0.85
CA ARG A 13 -55.63 64.69 0.59
C ARG A 13 -56.26 63.43 1.20
N LEU A 14 -56.62 62.43 0.40
CA LEU A 14 -57.22 61.18 0.90
C LEU A 14 -56.33 59.92 0.81
N GLY A 15 -55.06 60.03 0.42
CA GLY A 15 -54.21 58.86 0.15
C GLY A 15 -53.22 58.40 1.24
N ARG A 16 -52.94 59.19 2.29
CA ARG A 16 -51.82 58.90 3.21
C ARG A 16 -52.17 58.39 4.61
N MET A 17 -53.44 58.42 5.00
CA MET A 17 -53.88 57.87 6.29
C MET A 17 -53.80 56.32 6.39
N PRO A 18 -54.16 55.50 5.37
CA PRO A 18 -54.22 54.04 5.57
C PRO A 18 -52.83 53.40 5.75
N LEU A 19 -51.76 54.04 5.26
CA LEU A 19 -50.40 53.49 5.34
C LEU A 19 -49.80 53.65 6.74
N LEU A 20 -50.14 54.73 7.47
CA LEU A 20 -49.70 54.93 8.85
C LEU A 20 -50.31 53.90 9.82
N TYR A 21 -51.60 53.59 9.67
CA TYR A 21 -52.25 52.56 10.49
C TYR A 21 -51.70 51.16 10.22
N LEU A 22 -51.34 50.84 8.97
CA LEU A 22 -50.70 49.58 8.61
C LEU A 22 -49.31 49.43 9.24
N VAL A 23 -48.47 50.47 9.18
CA VAL A 23 -47.14 50.45 9.79
C VAL A 23 -47.23 50.33 11.31
N PHE A 24 -48.15 51.07 11.95
CA PHE A 24 -48.36 50.98 13.39
C PHE A 24 -48.88 49.60 13.83
N GLY A 25 -49.79 49.00 13.05
CA GLY A 25 -50.27 47.64 13.28
C GLY A 25 -49.13 46.60 13.19
N LEU A 26 -48.26 46.70 12.18
CA LEU A 26 -47.10 45.81 12.03
C LEU A 26 -46.09 45.97 13.17
N LEU A 27 -45.84 47.20 13.63
CA LEU A 27 -44.96 47.46 14.76
C LEU A 27 -45.51 46.86 16.07
N LEU A 28 -46.81 46.98 16.32
CA LEU A 28 -47.45 46.37 17.48
C LEU A 28 -47.38 44.85 17.46
N VAL A 29 -47.60 44.23 16.29
CA VAL A 29 -47.45 42.77 16.12
C VAL A 29 -46.00 42.36 16.35
N GLY A 30 -45.04 43.08 15.79
CA GLY A 30 -43.61 42.83 16.01
C GLY A 30 -43.22 42.95 17.49
N ALA A 31 -43.69 43.98 18.18
CA ALA A 31 -43.45 44.18 19.60
C ALA A 31 -44.11 43.08 20.46
N ALA A 32 -45.34 42.65 20.13
CA ALA A 32 -46.02 41.56 20.83
C ALA A 32 -45.30 40.22 20.61
N MET A 33 -44.80 39.94 19.41
CA MET A 33 -44.00 38.76 19.13
C MET A 33 -42.66 38.79 19.86
N ALA A 34 -41.98 39.94 19.92
CA ALA A 34 -40.73 40.11 20.64
C ALA A 34 -40.92 40.00 22.17
N ALA A 35 -41.99 40.58 22.71
CA ALA A 35 -42.34 40.45 24.12
C ALA A 35 -42.70 39.00 24.46
N GLY A 36 -43.47 38.32 23.60
CA GLY A 36 -43.84 36.91 23.80
C GLY A 36 -42.65 35.96 23.73
N SER A 37 -41.70 36.18 22.81
CA SER A 37 -40.47 35.38 22.74
C SER A 37 -39.55 35.64 23.93
N PHE A 38 -39.43 36.89 24.37
CA PHE A 38 -38.68 37.24 25.57
C PHE A 38 -39.28 36.60 26.83
N TRP A 39 -40.61 36.64 26.99
CA TRP A 39 -41.32 36.02 28.11
C TRP A 39 -41.18 34.49 28.10
N ALA A 40 -41.25 33.87 26.93
CA ALA A 40 -41.00 32.43 26.78
C ALA A 40 -39.56 32.05 27.16
N GLN A 41 -38.59 32.94 26.89
CA GLN A 41 -37.18 32.71 27.21
C GLN A 41 -36.86 33.01 28.69
N SER A 42 -37.55 33.95 29.34
CA SER A 42 -37.34 34.25 30.76
C SER A 42 -37.78 33.12 31.71
N HIS A 43 -38.66 32.23 31.25
CA HIS A 43 -39.02 31.01 31.98
C HIS A 43 -38.09 29.82 31.70
N GLU A 44 -37.04 30.02 30.89
CA GLU A 44 -36.01 29.01 30.69
C GLU A 44 -34.90 29.15 31.71
N HIS A 45 -35.17 28.80 32.97
CA HIS A 45 -34.15 28.74 34.01
C HIS A 45 -34.07 27.36 34.65
N PHE A 46 -32.94 27.11 35.31
CA PHE A 46 -32.75 25.93 36.15
C PHE A 46 -32.87 26.35 37.62
N PRO A 47 -33.58 25.59 38.47
CA PRO A 47 -33.84 26.03 39.84
C PRO A 47 -32.56 25.95 40.67
N LYS A 48 -32.40 26.89 41.60
CA LYS A 48 -31.30 26.85 42.58
C LYS A 48 -31.51 25.66 43.53
N LEU A 49 -30.55 24.75 43.56
CA LEU A 49 -30.61 23.55 44.40
C LEU A 49 -29.95 23.83 45.75
N SER A 50 -30.65 23.49 46.84
CA SER A 50 -30.03 23.48 48.17
C SER A 50 -28.91 22.45 48.24
N ALA A 51 -27.96 22.65 49.16
CA ALA A 51 -26.84 21.73 49.30
C ALA A 51 -27.32 20.30 49.60
N GLY A 52 -26.75 19.30 48.91
CA GLY A 52 -27.11 17.91 49.13
C GLY A 52 -27.08 17.06 47.87
N HIS A 53 -27.68 15.87 47.99
CA HIS A 53 -27.67 14.83 46.96
C HIS A 53 -29.06 14.68 46.37
N TYR A 54 -29.13 14.70 45.05
CA TYR A 54 -30.35 14.56 44.28
C TYR A 54 -30.21 13.38 43.35
N VAL A 55 -31.24 12.57 43.28
CA VAL A 55 -31.30 11.40 42.39
C VAL A 55 -32.60 11.49 41.61
N GLY A 56 -32.53 11.13 40.34
CA GLY A 56 -33.63 11.40 39.43
C GLY A 56 -33.54 10.60 38.16
N TYR A 57 -34.43 10.93 37.23
CA TYR A 57 -34.46 10.33 35.91
C TYR A 57 -34.75 11.38 34.86
N ILE A 58 -34.20 11.16 33.66
CA ILE A 58 -34.58 11.87 32.45
C ILE A 58 -35.38 10.89 31.57
N THR A 59 -36.52 11.33 31.04
CA THR A 59 -37.41 10.52 30.19
C THR A 59 -37.60 11.19 28.82
N GLY A 60 -37.93 10.40 27.79
CA GLY A 60 -38.33 10.92 26.46
C GLY A 60 -37.21 11.39 25.52
N VAL A 61 -35.94 11.33 25.92
CA VAL A 61 -34.81 11.81 25.09
C VAL A 61 -34.07 10.73 24.29
N GLU A 62 -34.10 9.46 24.72
CA GLU A 62 -33.41 8.37 24.03
C GLU A 62 -34.42 7.36 23.47
N GLU A 63 -34.26 6.98 22.20
CA GLU A 63 -35.10 5.95 21.57
C GLU A 63 -34.78 4.59 22.21
N GLY A 64 -35.81 3.92 22.74
CA GLY A 64 -35.67 2.59 23.34
C GLY A 64 -35.29 2.58 24.82
N ARG A 65 -34.92 3.72 25.43
CA ARG A 65 -34.76 3.83 26.90
C ARG A 65 -35.78 4.76 27.50
N HIS A 66 -36.67 4.21 28.32
CA HIS A 66 -37.74 4.98 28.95
C HIS A 66 -37.25 5.93 30.05
N ARG A 67 -36.14 5.60 30.72
CA ARG A 67 -35.61 6.37 31.86
C ARG A 67 -34.10 6.33 31.90
N LEU A 68 -33.46 7.49 31.96
CA LEU A 68 -32.03 7.68 32.13
C LEU A 68 -31.77 8.15 33.57
N PRO A 69 -31.18 7.30 34.43
CA PRO A 69 -30.91 7.68 35.81
C PRO A 69 -29.86 8.81 35.87
N ILE A 70 -30.11 9.80 36.71
CA ILE A 70 -29.23 10.95 36.93
C ILE A 70 -28.95 11.13 38.42
N TYR A 71 -27.78 11.69 38.71
CA TYR A 71 -27.33 12.05 40.03
C TYR A 71 -26.75 13.47 40.01
N ILE A 72 -27.16 14.29 40.97
CA ILE A 72 -26.69 15.66 41.12
C ILE A 72 -26.24 15.86 42.56
N GLN A 73 -25.06 16.43 42.76
CA GLN A 73 -24.58 16.85 44.06
C GLN A 73 -24.38 18.36 44.03
N SER A 74 -25.13 19.07 44.88
CA SER A 74 -25.00 20.51 45.09
C SER A 74 -24.08 20.78 46.28
N GLN A 75 -23.00 21.54 46.06
CA GLN A 75 -22.06 21.93 47.11
C GLN A 75 -22.42 23.30 47.69
N GLU A 76 -22.51 23.39 49.02
CA GLU A 76 -22.90 24.60 49.74
C GLU A 76 -21.90 25.76 49.56
N SER A 77 -20.60 25.47 49.59
CA SER A 77 -19.55 26.50 49.65
C SER A 77 -19.24 27.15 48.31
N SER A 78 -19.41 26.43 47.20
CA SER A 78 -18.98 26.86 45.87
C SER A 78 -20.15 27.17 44.94
N GLY A 79 -21.37 26.73 45.28
CA GLY A 79 -22.50 26.73 44.36
C GLY A 79 -22.31 25.81 43.15
N ASN A 80 -21.21 25.05 43.08
CA ASN A 80 -20.95 24.13 41.98
C ASN A 80 -21.87 22.90 42.10
N LEU A 81 -22.29 22.42 40.95
CA LEU A 81 -23.11 21.23 40.79
C LEU A 81 -22.26 20.14 40.15
N MET A 82 -22.08 19.00 40.82
CA MET A 82 -21.57 17.80 40.15
C MET A 82 -22.76 17.04 39.56
N PHE A 83 -22.81 16.93 38.24
CA PHE A 83 -23.88 16.27 37.50
C PHE A 83 -23.35 14.99 36.83
N ALA A 84 -24.02 13.87 37.06
CA ALA A 84 -23.68 12.59 36.47
C ALA A 84 -24.93 11.93 35.86
N VAL A 85 -24.88 11.66 34.56
CA VAL A 85 -25.85 10.77 33.90
C VAL A 85 -25.32 9.35 34.05
N LEU A 86 -26.09 8.48 34.69
CA LEU A 86 -25.71 7.10 34.97
C LEU A 86 -25.97 6.20 33.74
N ALA A 87 -25.42 6.59 32.59
CA ALA A 87 -25.51 5.89 31.32
C ALA A 87 -24.11 5.68 30.70
N SER A 88 -23.97 4.66 29.84
CA SER A 88 -22.72 4.38 29.12
C SER A 88 -22.32 5.57 28.23
N GLY A 89 -21.05 5.98 28.29
CA GLY A 89 -20.52 7.10 27.49
C GLY A 89 -20.76 8.50 28.07
N TRP A 90 -21.28 8.59 29.31
CA TRP A 90 -21.43 9.85 30.05
C TRP A 90 -20.40 9.92 31.18
N ALA A 91 -19.55 10.95 31.14
CA ALA A 91 -18.65 11.26 32.24
C ALA A 91 -19.32 12.27 33.20
N PRO A 92 -19.10 12.14 34.53
CA PRO A 92 -19.49 13.16 35.50
C PRO A 92 -18.89 14.53 35.15
N GLN A 93 -19.68 15.59 35.29
CA GLN A 93 -19.28 16.96 34.99
C GLN A 93 -19.48 17.84 36.21
N ILE A 94 -18.50 18.70 36.49
CA ILE A 94 -18.64 19.78 37.48
C ILE A 94 -19.10 21.01 36.71
N LEU A 95 -20.26 21.53 37.08
CA LEU A 95 -20.91 22.67 36.46
C LEU A 95 -20.89 23.83 37.45
N THR A 96 -20.44 24.99 36.98
CA THR A 96 -20.50 26.24 37.73
C THR A 96 -21.71 27.00 37.22
N PRO A 97 -22.88 26.90 37.89
CA PRO A 97 -24.06 27.59 37.43
C PRO A 97 -23.85 29.10 37.48
N VAL A 98 -24.31 29.79 36.45
CA VAL A 98 -24.30 31.26 36.41
C VAL A 98 -25.59 31.74 37.04
N THR A 99 -25.49 32.43 38.16
CA THR A 99 -26.61 33.09 38.85
C THR A 99 -26.96 34.39 38.15
N LEU A 100 -28.23 34.54 37.78
CA LEU A 100 -28.81 35.82 37.37
C LEU A 100 -29.57 36.40 38.55
N GLY A 101 -28.92 37.24 39.35
CA GLY A 101 -29.52 37.87 40.53
C GLY A 101 -28.65 39.01 41.08
N ASN A 102 -29.28 40.02 41.67
CA ASN A 102 -28.62 41.18 42.27
C ASN A 102 -28.03 40.90 43.67
N GLY A 103 -27.84 39.63 44.04
CA GLY A 103 -27.13 39.20 45.25
C GLY A 103 -27.94 39.20 46.54
N ASP A 104 -29.24 39.51 46.52
CA ASP A 104 -30.01 39.73 47.77
C ASP A 104 -31.44 39.15 47.78
N SER A 105 -31.79 38.17 46.94
CA SER A 105 -33.15 37.59 46.98
C SER A 105 -33.27 36.09 46.73
N ASP A 106 -34.30 35.52 47.36
CA ASP A 106 -34.82 34.14 47.27
C ASP A 106 -35.34 33.76 45.86
N THR A 107 -35.07 34.61 44.87
CA THR A 107 -35.47 34.47 43.46
C THR A 107 -34.26 34.29 42.56
N ASP A 108 -33.12 33.88 43.11
CA ASP A 108 -31.95 33.54 42.31
C ASP A 108 -32.24 32.29 41.48
N PHE A 109 -32.21 32.43 40.16
CA PHE A 109 -32.29 31.31 39.24
C PHE A 109 -30.96 31.10 38.52
N PHE A 110 -30.68 29.86 38.13
CA PHE A 110 -29.53 29.54 37.29
C PHE A 110 -29.92 29.62 35.82
N LEU A 111 -28.97 30.03 34.97
CA LEU A 111 -29.09 29.79 33.53
C LEU A 111 -29.37 28.31 33.24
N PRO A 112 -30.03 27.98 32.11
CA PRO A 112 -30.27 26.60 31.71
C PRO A 112 -29.02 25.75 31.84
N LEU A 113 -29.14 24.62 32.53
CA LEU A 113 -28.02 23.74 32.75
C LEU A 113 -27.73 22.97 31.46
N ILE A 114 -26.50 23.10 30.95
CA ILE A 114 -26.06 22.38 29.75
C ILE A 114 -25.10 21.28 30.17
N VAL A 115 -25.47 20.03 29.92
CA VAL A 115 -24.63 18.85 30.19
C VAL A 115 -24.43 18.07 28.92
N GLY A 116 -23.19 17.65 28.65
CA GLY A 116 -22.83 17.06 27.36
C GLY A 116 -21.96 15.82 27.45
N SER A 117 -22.26 14.84 26.60
CA SER A 117 -21.30 13.84 26.13
C SER A 117 -20.66 14.33 24.83
N GLU A 118 -19.71 13.60 24.26
CA GLU A 118 -19.03 13.95 23.00
C GLU A 118 -20.03 14.24 21.86
N ASN A 119 -21.16 13.50 21.83
CA ASN A 119 -22.10 13.52 20.71
C ASN A 119 -23.48 14.10 21.06
N LEU A 120 -23.77 14.36 22.33
CA LEU A 120 -25.11 14.72 22.80
C LEU A 120 -25.02 15.79 23.87
N ARG A 121 -25.89 16.81 23.77
CA ARG A 121 -26.04 17.84 24.81
C ARG A 121 -27.49 17.90 25.28
N PHE A 122 -27.67 18.00 26.59
CA PHE A 122 -28.96 18.22 27.23
C PHE A 122 -28.99 19.62 27.82
N LYS A 123 -30.02 20.38 27.45
CA LYS A 123 -30.38 21.65 28.10
C LYS A 123 -31.53 21.36 29.06
N LEU A 124 -31.28 21.52 30.36
CA LEU A 124 -32.27 21.29 31.42
C LEU A 124 -32.83 22.63 31.89
N VAL A 125 -34.15 22.70 31.95
CA VAL A 125 -34.94 23.86 32.40
C VAL A 125 -36.05 23.34 33.31
N GLY A 126 -36.37 24.01 34.40
CA GLY A 126 -37.47 23.62 35.27
C GLY A 126 -37.52 24.38 36.58
N GLU A 127 -38.26 23.82 37.52
CA GLU A 127 -38.65 24.48 38.76
C GLU A 127 -38.75 23.46 39.90
N CYS A 128 -38.53 23.92 41.13
CA CYS A 128 -38.68 23.10 42.33
C CYS A 128 -40.08 23.29 42.89
N ALA A 129 -40.91 22.24 42.81
CA ALA A 129 -42.23 22.24 43.44
C ALA A 129 -42.13 22.20 44.98
N SER A 130 -41.01 21.68 45.50
CA SER A 130 -40.68 21.69 46.92
C SER A 130 -39.17 21.71 47.14
N ALA A 131 -38.73 21.92 48.38
CA ALA A 131 -37.30 21.86 48.73
C ALA A 131 -36.63 20.50 48.43
N THR A 132 -37.43 19.44 48.30
CA THR A 132 -36.94 18.08 48.06
C THR A 132 -37.27 17.56 46.68
N HIS A 133 -38.14 18.21 45.91
CA HIS A 133 -38.58 17.69 44.61
C HIS A 133 -38.62 18.81 43.58
N CYS A 134 -37.92 18.58 42.48
CA CYS A 134 -37.93 19.48 41.34
C CYS A 134 -38.09 18.68 40.05
N ALA A 135 -38.73 19.32 39.08
CA ALA A 135 -39.01 18.73 37.79
C ALA A 135 -38.92 19.78 36.69
N GLY A 136 -38.79 19.30 35.45
CA GLY A 136 -38.68 20.20 34.32
C GLY A 136 -38.59 19.50 32.98
N LYS A 137 -38.22 20.29 31.97
CA LYS A 137 -38.07 19.86 30.59
C LYS A 137 -36.60 19.72 30.25
N VAL A 138 -36.28 18.68 29.49
CA VAL A 138 -34.97 18.50 28.86
C VAL A 138 -35.09 18.66 27.35
N TYR A 139 -34.13 19.37 26.76
CA TYR A 139 -34.01 19.51 25.32
C TYR A 139 -32.70 18.87 24.86
N GLN A 140 -32.77 17.87 23.99
CA GLN A 140 -31.60 17.23 23.40
C GLN A 140 -31.15 17.97 22.15
N GLN A 141 -29.89 18.37 22.12
CA GLN A 141 -29.22 18.94 20.98
C GLN A 141 -28.18 17.94 20.40
N PRO A 142 -28.04 17.84 19.07
CA PRO A 142 -28.74 18.61 18.03
C PRO A 142 -30.09 18.01 17.59
N LYS A 143 -30.47 16.82 18.07
CA LYS A 143 -31.64 16.06 17.58
C LYS A 143 -33.00 16.75 17.80
N GLY A 144 -33.06 17.79 18.63
CA GLY A 144 -34.28 18.57 18.90
C GLY A 144 -35.34 17.83 19.71
N ARG A 145 -35.00 16.67 20.29
CA ARG A 145 -35.95 15.89 21.10
C ARG A 145 -36.25 16.60 22.42
N ARG A 146 -37.47 16.43 22.88
CA ARG A 146 -37.98 16.99 24.13
C ARG A 146 -38.32 15.85 25.05
N GLY A 147 -37.93 16.01 26.30
CA GLY A 147 -38.20 15.07 27.36
C GLY A 147 -38.47 15.81 28.67
N GLU A 148 -38.59 15.03 29.73
CA GLU A 148 -38.81 15.54 31.07
C GLU A 148 -37.69 15.04 31.98
N TRP A 149 -37.37 15.82 32.99
CA TRP A 149 -36.49 15.40 34.06
C TRP A 149 -37.20 15.61 35.39
N GLU A 150 -36.88 14.75 36.34
CA GLU A 150 -37.37 14.82 37.70
C GLU A 150 -36.23 14.41 38.63
N PHE A 151 -36.02 15.16 39.71
CA PHE A 151 -35.09 14.77 40.75
C PHE A 151 -35.65 15.00 42.15
N THR A 152 -35.32 14.07 43.04
CA THR A 152 -35.69 14.09 44.45
C THR A 152 -34.43 14.17 45.30
N ARG A 153 -34.39 15.12 46.23
CA ARG A 153 -33.36 15.23 47.27
C ARG A 153 -33.43 13.99 48.14
N LYS A 154 -32.31 13.30 48.26
CA LYS A 154 -32.15 12.25 49.27
C LYS A 154 -31.45 12.89 50.45
N GLU A 155 -32.15 12.92 51.59
CA GLU A 155 -31.50 13.13 52.87
C GLU A 155 -30.53 11.98 53.05
N VAL A 156 -29.24 12.31 52.96
CA VAL A 156 -28.22 11.39 53.43
C VAL A 156 -28.35 11.41 54.92
N GLU A 157 -28.94 10.37 55.49
CA GLU A 157 -28.86 10.12 56.92
C GLU A 157 -27.37 10.17 57.28
N THR A 158 -26.96 11.20 58.01
CA THR A 158 -25.60 11.51 58.44
C THR A 158 -25.08 10.52 59.49
N GLY A 159 -25.56 9.28 59.47
CA GLY A 159 -24.94 8.16 60.17
C GLY A 159 -23.86 7.57 59.28
N THR A 160 -22.62 8.07 59.38
CA THR A 160 -21.30 7.41 59.22
C THR A 160 -21.09 6.21 58.24
N GLY A 161 -21.97 5.90 57.30
CA GLY A 161 -21.88 4.74 56.42
C GLY A 161 -23.03 4.63 55.43
N PRO A 162 -23.16 5.59 54.49
CA PRO A 162 -23.33 5.21 53.07
C PRO A 162 -22.70 6.18 52.04
N GLN A 163 -22.20 7.36 52.44
CA GLN A 163 -21.52 8.28 51.52
C GLN A 163 -20.18 7.74 51.04
N THR A 164 -19.44 7.07 51.93
CA THR A 164 -18.21 6.36 51.57
C THR A 164 -18.47 5.26 50.54
N SER A 165 -19.61 4.57 50.59
CA SER A 165 -19.89 3.48 49.66
C SER A 165 -20.26 3.98 48.26
N LEU A 166 -20.97 5.10 48.13
CA LEU A 166 -21.26 5.70 46.82
C LEU A 166 -20.00 6.31 46.18
N GLU A 167 -19.19 7.04 46.94
CA GLU A 167 -17.91 7.56 46.45
C GLU A 167 -16.96 6.43 46.06
N GLN A 168 -16.88 5.37 46.88
CA GLN A 168 -16.13 4.17 46.55
C GLN A 168 -16.68 3.49 45.30
N TRP A 169 -18.00 3.40 45.14
CA TRP A 169 -18.61 2.83 43.95
C TRP A 169 -18.31 3.66 42.69
N LEU A 170 -18.40 4.99 42.76
CA LEU A 170 -18.04 5.87 41.65
C LEU A 170 -16.56 5.74 41.29
N ARG A 171 -15.67 5.69 42.29
CA ARG A 171 -14.23 5.46 42.08
C ARG A 171 -13.95 4.08 41.45
N LEU A 172 -14.59 3.03 41.95
CA LEU A 172 -14.46 1.68 41.40
C LEU A 172 -14.99 1.61 39.96
N ARG A 173 -16.10 2.30 39.67
CA ARG A 173 -16.65 2.35 38.32
C ARG A 173 -15.76 3.12 37.36
N GLN A 174 -15.15 4.23 37.80
CA GLN A 174 -14.16 4.95 37.02
C GLN A 174 -12.90 4.09 36.79
N ALA A 175 -12.44 3.35 37.81
CA ALA A 175 -11.31 2.43 37.67
C ALA A 175 -11.61 1.29 36.69
N LEU A 176 -12.82 0.73 36.71
CA LEU A 176 -13.25 -0.29 35.75
C LEU A 176 -13.24 0.26 34.31
N LEU A 177 -13.80 1.44 34.08
CA LEU A 177 -13.80 2.06 32.74
C LEU A 177 -12.38 2.33 32.22
N GLU A 178 -11.46 2.75 33.09
CA GLU A 178 -10.06 2.95 32.72
C GLU A 178 -9.35 1.63 32.42
N ILE A 179 -9.65 0.55 33.17
CA ILE A 179 -9.13 -0.79 32.87
C ILE A 179 -9.66 -1.28 31.52
N ASP A 180 -10.95 -1.14 31.24
CA ASP A 180 -11.55 -1.53 29.96
C ASP A 180 -10.91 -0.78 28.80
N ARG A 181 -10.64 0.52 28.97
CA ARG A 181 -9.92 1.34 27.98
C ARG A 181 -8.51 0.80 27.72
N ARG A 182 -7.78 0.44 28.76
CA ARG A 182 -6.42 -0.13 28.64
C ARG A 182 -6.43 -1.51 27.99
N ILE A 183 -7.44 -2.34 28.25
CA ILE A 183 -7.61 -3.64 27.58
C ILE A 183 -7.82 -3.42 26.08
N ALA A 184 -8.73 -2.51 25.69
CA ALA A 184 -8.98 -2.21 24.28
C ALA A 184 -7.73 -1.66 23.57
N GLU A 185 -6.95 -0.79 24.23
CA GLU A 185 -5.67 -0.29 23.71
C GLU A 185 -4.63 -1.43 23.55
N ALA A 186 -4.54 -2.34 24.52
CA ALA A 186 -3.64 -3.49 24.48
C ALA A 186 -4.03 -4.49 23.37
N GLU A 187 -5.33 -4.76 23.18
CA GLU A 187 -5.82 -5.62 22.09
C GLU A 187 -5.46 -5.04 20.72
N LYS A 188 -5.64 -3.73 20.53
CA LYS A 188 -5.25 -3.04 19.30
C LYS A 188 -3.74 -3.12 19.05
N MET A 189 -2.92 -2.98 20.09
CA MET A 189 -1.46 -3.15 19.99
C MET A 189 -1.08 -4.60 19.63
N ALA A 190 -1.74 -5.59 20.23
CA ALA A 190 -1.51 -7.00 19.93
C ALA A 190 -1.85 -7.34 18.48
N GLU A 191 -2.94 -6.78 17.93
CA GLU A 191 -3.32 -6.96 16.53
C GLU A 191 -2.29 -6.32 15.57
N SER A 192 -1.80 -5.11 15.89
CA SER A 192 -0.72 -4.48 15.13
C SER A 192 0.57 -5.31 15.14
N GLN A 193 0.94 -5.87 16.30
CA GLN A 193 2.13 -6.70 16.44
C GLN A 193 2.00 -8.03 15.68
N LYS A 194 0.81 -8.64 15.65
CA LYS A 194 0.55 -9.84 14.82
C LYS A 194 0.83 -9.56 13.34
N GLY A 195 0.33 -8.42 12.82
CA GLY A 195 0.61 -8.02 11.44
C GLY A 195 2.10 -7.77 11.15
N GLU A 196 2.86 -7.27 12.12
CA GLU A 196 4.32 -7.11 11.98
C GLU A 196 5.07 -8.44 11.99
N ILE A 197 4.66 -9.37 12.86
CA ILE A 197 5.22 -10.74 12.91
C ILE A 197 4.98 -11.48 11.60
N GLU A 198 3.79 -11.36 11.00
CA GLU A 198 3.49 -11.95 9.69
C GLU A 198 4.43 -11.41 8.60
N ARG A 199 4.61 -10.08 8.52
CA ARG A 199 5.55 -9.46 7.58
C ARG A 199 6.99 -9.92 7.78
N LEU A 200 7.45 -10.03 9.03
CA LEU A 200 8.79 -10.53 9.31
C LEU A 200 8.93 -12.01 8.93
N THR A 201 7.87 -12.80 9.10
CA THR A 201 7.83 -14.21 8.69
C THR A 201 7.90 -14.33 7.17
N ASP A 202 7.18 -13.48 6.43
CA ASP A 202 7.25 -13.40 4.98
C ASP A 202 8.67 -13.05 4.51
N ILE A 203 9.31 -12.03 5.12
CA ILE A 203 10.70 -11.66 4.80
C ILE A 203 11.67 -12.83 5.07
N VAL A 204 11.50 -13.55 6.18
CA VAL A 204 12.37 -14.70 6.53
C VAL A 204 12.17 -15.86 5.55
N THR A 205 10.93 -16.13 5.15
CA THR A 205 10.61 -17.19 4.18
C THR A 205 11.10 -16.84 2.78
N GLU A 206 10.92 -15.60 2.33
CA GLU A 206 11.50 -15.08 1.09
C GLU A 206 13.03 -15.13 1.12
N GLY A 207 13.65 -14.77 2.24
CA GLY A 207 15.10 -14.83 2.44
C GLY A 207 15.67 -16.24 2.28
N LYS A 208 14.97 -17.27 2.80
CA LYS A 208 15.33 -18.68 2.57
C LYS A 208 15.22 -19.04 1.09
N GLY A 209 14.19 -18.56 0.39
CA GLY A 209 14.02 -18.75 -1.05
C GLY A 209 15.12 -18.09 -1.88
N LEU A 210 15.53 -16.86 -1.52
CA LEU A 210 16.62 -16.15 -2.17
C LEU A 210 17.96 -16.86 -1.96
N LYS A 211 18.23 -17.37 -0.75
CA LYS A 211 19.43 -18.15 -0.46
C LYS A 211 19.49 -19.42 -1.31
N ALA A 212 18.40 -20.17 -1.38
CA ALA A 212 18.32 -21.37 -2.23
C ALA A 212 18.57 -21.06 -3.72
N LYS A 213 18.02 -19.94 -4.23
CA LYS A 213 18.29 -19.48 -5.60
C LYS A 213 19.75 -19.07 -5.82
N ALA A 214 20.39 -18.45 -4.82
CA ALA A 214 21.79 -18.07 -4.89
C ALA A 214 22.71 -19.30 -4.90
N ASP A 215 22.45 -20.28 -4.04
CA ASP A 215 23.17 -21.54 -3.99
C ASP A 215 23.02 -22.31 -5.32
N GLN A 216 21.81 -22.38 -5.87
CA GLN A 216 21.57 -22.99 -7.18
C GLN A 216 22.36 -22.30 -8.31
N LYS A 217 22.41 -20.96 -8.33
CA LYS A 217 23.20 -20.21 -9.32
C LYS A 217 24.69 -20.43 -9.13
N PHE A 218 25.16 -20.48 -7.89
CA PHE A 218 26.56 -20.76 -7.58
C PHE A 218 26.96 -22.14 -8.10
N ASP A 219 26.14 -23.17 -7.86
CA ASP A 219 26.37 -24.52 -8.37
C ASP A 219 26.40 -24.53 -9.91
N GLN A 220 25.46 -23.87 -10.58
CA GLN A 220 25.45 -23.74 -12.03
C GLN A 220 26.72 -23.08 -12.58
N VAL A 221 27.15 -21.96 -11.99
CA VAL A 221 28.37 -21.25 -12.40
C VAL A 221 29.61 -22.10 -12.13
N SER A 222 29.64 -22.86 -11.02
CA SER A 222 30.74 -23.77 -10.72
C SER A 222 30.88 -24.88 -11.77
N VAL A 223 29.76 -25.43 -12.24
CA VAL A 223 29.73 -26.43 -13.31
C VAL A 223 30.20 -25.82 -14.63
N GLN A 224 29.71 -24.62 -14.97
CA GLN A 224 30.14 -23.90 -16.18
C GLN A 224 31.64 -23.56 -16.15
N LEU A 225 32.17 -23.13 -15.00
CA LEU A 225 33.59 -22.85 -14.83
C LEU A 225 34.45 -24.12 -15.03
N LYS A 226 34.02 -25.26 -14.50
CA LYS A 226 34.71 -26.55 -14.73
C LYS A 226 34.71 -26.91 -16.22
N ALA A 227 33.56 -26.81 -16.88
CA ALA A 227 33.45 -27.09 -18.31
C ALA A 227 34.30 -26.14 -19.18
N LEU A 228 34.37 -24.85 -18.83
CA LEU A 228 35.22 -23.88 -19.52
C LEU A 228 36.71 -24.14 -19.29
N ARG A 229 37.11 -24.55 -18.08
CA ARG A 229 38.50 -24.95 -17.79
C ARG A 229 38.92 -26.17 -18.59
N GLU A 230 38.05 -27.17 -18.72
CA GLU A 230 38.30 -28.33 -19.57
C GLU A 230 38.45 -27.93 -21.04
N LYS A 231 37.54 -27.10 -21.56
CA LYS A 231 37.63 -26.57 -22.93
C LYS A 231 38.92 -25.78 -23.18
N LEU A 232 39.32 -24.94 -22.22
CA LEU A 232 40.57 -24.18 -22.32
C LEU A 232 41.76 -25.14 -22.38
N ARG A 233 41.79 -26.16 -21.52
CA ARG A 233 42.84 -27.19 -21.54
C ARG A 233 42.91 -27.93 -22.87
N THR A 234 41.77 -28.34 -23.44
CA THR A 234 41.76 -29.00 -24.76
C THR A 234 42.26 -28.08 -25.86
N LYS A 235 41.87 -26.79 -25.83
CA LYS A 235 42.35 -25.80 -26.81
C LYS A 235 43.83 -25.50 -26.66
N GLN A 236 44.35 -25.45 -25.43
CA GLN A 236 45.79 -25.31 -25.21
C GLN A 236 46.56 -26.50 -25.79
N GLN A 237 46.09 -27.72 -25.57
CA GLN A 237 46.70 -28.92 -26.18
C GLN A 237 46.63 -28.92 -27.71
N GLU A 238 45.54 -28.43 -28.30
CA GLU A 238 45.45 -28.24 -29.76
C GLU A 238 46.50 -27.25 -30.27
N VAL A 239 46.69 -26.11 -29.57
CA VAL A 239 47.72 -25.12 -29.89
C VAL A 239 49.12 -25.74 -29.81
N ASP A 240 49.45 -26.41 -28.71
CA ASP A 240 50.76 -27.04 -28.50
C ASP A 240 51.05 -28.09 -29.61
N ASN A 241 50.03 -28.86 -30.00
CA ASN A 241 50.13 -29.82 -31.11
C ASN A 241 50.38 -29.12 -32.46
N LEU A 242 49.67 -28.02 -32.74
CA LEU A 242 49.86 -27.23 -33.96
C LEU A 242 51.23 -26.56 -34.00
N GLU A 243 51.71 -26.01 -32.88
CA GLU A 243 53.06 -25.47 -32.77
C GLU A 243 54.12 -26.56 -33.02
N GLY A 244 53.91 -27.76 -32.47
CA GLY A 244 54.75 -28.93 -32.75
C GLY A 244 54.78 -29.29 -34.24
N GLN A 245 53.62 -29.29 -34.90
CA GLN A 245 53.53 -29.52 -36.36
C GLN A 245 54.24 -28.44 -37.17
N ILE A 246 54.09 -27.16 -36.79
CA ILE A 246 54.79 -26.05 -37.44
C ILE A 246 56.30 -26.21 -37.27
N ALA A 247 56.78 -26.50 -36.07
CA ALA A 247 58.20 -26.70 -35.79
C ALA A 247 58.80 -27.87 -36.59
N ILE A 248 58.05 -28.98 -36.72
CA ILE A 248 58.43 -30.09 -37.61
C ILE A 248 58.47 -29.59 -39.06
N SER A 249 57.44 -28.89 -39.53
CA SER A 249 57.36 -28.37 -40.90
C SER A 249 58.51 -27.43 -41.25
N GLN A 250 59.00 -26.65 -40.28
CA GLN A 250 60.14 -25.74 -40.45
C GLN A 250 61.50 -26.46 -40.43
N ARG A 251 61.62 -27.58 -39.70
CA ARG A 251 62.85 -28.41 -39.67
C ARG A 251 63.00 -29.32 -40.88
N VAL A 252 61.90 -29.66 -41.54
CA VAL A 252 61.91 -30.47 -42.75
C VAL A 252 62.43 -29.61 -43.90
N THR A 253 63.64 -29.90 -44.38
CA THR A 253 64.22 -29.26 -45.57
C THR A 253 63.32 -29.47 -46.79
N PRO A 254 63.38 -28.63 -47.84
CA PRO A 254 62.54 -28.78 -49.04
C PRO A 254 62.55 -30.21 -49.63
N MET A 255 63.70 -30.89 -49.55
CA MET A 255 63.87 -32.29 -49.94
C MET A 255 63.10 -33.27 -49.03
N GLY A 256 63.15 -33.07 -47.71
CA GLY A 256 62.37 -33.86 -46.76
C GLY A 256 60.86 -33.65 -46.92
N LYS A 257 60.43 -32.46 -47.36
CA LYS A 257 59.02 -32.13 -47.61
C LYS A 257 58.50 -32.86 -48.86
N LEU A 258 59.34 -33.00 -49.88
CA LEU A 258 59.03 -33.83 -51.05
C LEU A 258 58.93 -35.32 -50.69
N VAL A 259 59.83 -35.83 -49.86
CA VAL A 259 59.81 -37.23 -49.42
C VAL A 259 58.59 -37.51 -48.51
N SER A 260 58.24 -36.59 -47.61
CA SER A 260 57.05 -36.75 -46.76
C SER A 260 55.76 -36.69 -47.59
N LEU A 261 55.66 -35.78 -48.56
CA LEU A 261 54.51 -35.71 -49.48
C LEU A 261 54.41 -36.99 -50.32
N ALA A 262 55.53 -37.49 -50.86
CA ALA A 262 55.55 -38.74 -51.62
C ALA A 262 55.08 -39.94 -50.77
N ARG A 263 55.50 -40.00 -49.50
CA ARG A 263 55.06 -41.04 -48.56
C ARG A 263 53.57 -40.92 -48.22
N GLU A 264 53.09 -39.70 -47.96
CA GLU A 264 51.67 -39.46 -47.66
C GLU A 264 50.78 -39.79 -48.86
N THR A 265 51.22 -39.48 -50.09
CA THR A 265 50.50 -39.89 -51.31
C THR A 265 50.47 -41.40 -51.44
N LEU A 266 51.57 -42.11 -51.17
CA LEU A 266 51.62 -43.58 -51.20
C LEU A 266 50.71 -44.20 -50.13
N GLU A 267 50.70 -43.68 -48.90
CA GLU A 267 49.84 -44.16 -47.82
C GLU A 267 48.35 -43.87 -48.09
N ARG A 268 48.03 -42.76 -48.76
CA ARG A 268 46.67 -42.44 -49.20
C ARG A 268 46.22 -43.37 -50.33
N GLU A 269 47.08 -43.63 -51.31
CA GLU A 269 46.82 -44.59 -52.39
C GLU A 269 46.67 -46.00 -51.83
N ALA A 270 47.53 -46.42 -50.91
CA ALA A 270 47.43 -47.72 -50.26
C ALA A 270 46.12 -47.87 -49.48
N ARG A 271 45.71 -46.86 -48.70
CA ARG A 271 44.40 -46.86 -48.01
C ARG A 271 43.22 -46.85 -48.96
N TRP A 272 43.32 -46.14 -50.08
CA TRP A 272 42.28 -46.14 -51.12
C TRP A 272 42.17 -47.52 -51.79
N VAL A 273 43.31 -48.14 -52.15
CA VAL A 273 43.37 -49.50 -52.69
C VAL A 273 42.83 -50.50 -51.68
N GLU A 274 43.22 -50.41 -50.41
CA GLU A 274 42.72 -51.26 -49.34
C GLU A 274 41.21 -51.10 -49.16
N SER A 275 40.69 -49.86 -49.14
CA SER A 275 39.25 -49.58 -49.11
C SER A 275 38.51 -50.17 -50.33
N MET A 276 39.11 -50.14 -51.51
CA MET A 276 38.53 -50.73 -52.73
C MET A 276 38.55 -52.26 -52.68
N LEU A 277 39.58 -52.86 -52.09
CA LEU A 277 39.71 -54.32 -51.97
C LEU A 277 38.91 -54.92 -50.81
N SER A 278 38.76 -54.21 -49.69
CA SER A 278 38.04 -54.69 -48.50
C SER A 278 36.52 -54.46 -48.57
N GLY A 279 36.06 -53.55 -49.44
CA GLY A 279 34.64 -53.33 -49.66
C GLY A 279 34.06 -54.44 -50.55
N ASN A 280 33.32 -55.38 -49.96
CA ASN A 280 32.67 -56.49 -50.67
C ASN A 280 31.84 -55.95 -51.85
N PRO A 281 32.29 -56.05 -53.11
CA PRO A 281 31.73 -55.26 -54.19
C PRO A 281 30.39 -55.89 -54.61
N SER A 282 29.31 -55.10 -54.52
CA SER A 282 28.05 -55.46 -55.18
C SER A 282 28.29 -55.65 -56.68
N ARG A 283 27.60 -56.60 -57.32
CA ARG A 283 27.84 -57.03 -58.72
C ARG A 283 27.82 -55.88 -59.73
N GLU A 284 27.08 -54.82 -59.43
CA GLU A 284 26.97 -53.58 -60.23
C GLU A 284 28.20 -52.66 -60.13
N ASN A 285 28.96 -52.73 -59.03
CA ASN A 285 30.22 -52.00 -58.88
C ASN A 285 31.39 -52.71 -59.55
N MET A 286 31.27 -54.00 -59.85
CA MET A 286 32.35 -54.80 -60.43
C MET A 286 32.68 -54.35 -61.86
N GLU A 287 31.67 -54.05 -62.69
CA GLU A 287 31.89 -53.52 -64.05
C GLU A 287 32.48 -52.10 -64.05
N ARG A 288 32.10 -51.27 -63.07
CA ARG A 288 32.69 -49.93 -62.89
C ARG A 288 34.14 -50.02 -62.41
N VAL A 289 34.43 -50.92 -61.49
CA VAL A 289 35.79 -51.16 -61.00
C VAL A 289 36.67 -51.71 -62.12
N ASP A 290 36.19 -52.65 -62.94
CA ASP A 290 36.94 -53.15 -64.10
C ASP A 290 37.20 -52.05 -65.15
N ALA A 291 36.22 -51.17 -65.38
CA ALA A 291 36.41 -50.03 -66.29
C ALA A 291 37.42 -49.01 -65.76
N GLU A 292 37.40 -48.70 -64.45
CA GLU A 292 38.38 -47.82 -63.83
C GLU A 292 39.77 -48.46 -63.73
N PHE A 293 39.83 -49.77 -63.47
CA PHE A 293 41.08 -50.53 -63.46
C PHE A 293 41.71 -50.56 -64.86
N SER A 294 40.93 -50.79 -65.92
CA SER A 294 41.41 -50.72 -67.30
C SER A 294 41.93 -49.33 -67.65
N LYS A 295 41.27 -48.26 -67.18
CA LYS A 295 41.76 -46.88 -67.34
C LYS A 295 43.06 -46.65 -66.57
N ALA A 296 43.17 -47.12 -65.33
CA ALA A 296 44.36 -47.01 -64.52
C ALA A 296 45.54 -47.76 -65.16
N GLN A 297 45.30 -48.96 -65.71
CA GLN A 297 46.29 -49.76 -66.41
C GLN A 297 46.78 -49.04 -67.69
N LYS A 298 45.87 -48.48 -68.50
CA LYS A 298 46.24 -47.64 -69.65
C LYS A 298 47.07 -46.43 -69.23
N LEU A 299 46.74 -45.79 -68.12
CA LEU A 299 47.49 -44.66 -67.57
C LEU A 299 48.90 -45.08 -67.12
N PHE A 300 49.05 -46.25 -66.51
CA PHE A 300 50.34 -46.81 -66.13
C PHE A 300 51.20 -47.15 -67.34
N ASP A 301 50.62 -47.76 -68.38
CA ASP A 301 51.31 -48.04 -69.62
C ASP A 301 51.77 -46.75 -70.32
N LEU A 302 50.92 -45.72 -70.33
CA LEU A 302 51.25 -44.41 -70.89
C LEU A 302 52.36 -43.71 -70.11
N LYS A 303 52.34 -43.78 -68.77
CA LYS A 303 53.45 -43.30 -67.93
C LYS A 303 54.75 -44.04 -68.23
N ARG A 304 54.69 -45.36 -68.45
CA ARG A 304 55.85 -46.19 -68.80
C ARG A 304 56.41 -45.83 -70.17
N GLN A 305 55.54 -45.55 -71.15
CA GLN A 305 55.93 -45.05 -72.46
C GLN A 305 56.60 -43.68 -72.38
N ILE A 306 56.03 -42.74 -71.62
CA ILE A 306 56.62 -41.42 -71.39
C ILE A 306 58.00 -41.55 -70.76
N ALA A 307 58.16 -42.38 -69.72
CA ALA A 307 59.45 -42.63 -69.10
C ALA A 307 60.46 -43.21 -70.10
N SER A 308 60.05 -44.15 -70.96
CA SER A 308 60.94 -44.71 -71.99
C SER A 308 61.33 -43.71 -73.09
N GLU A 309 60.44 -42.78 -73.45
CA GLU A 309 60.74 -41.71 -74.40
C GLU A 309 61.62 -40.63 -73.75
N GLN A 310 61.45 -40.34 -72.46
CA GLN A 310 62.36 -39.48 -71.71
C GLN A 310 63.77 -40.09 -71.63
N ASP A 311 63.90 -41.37 -71.29
CA ASP A 311 65.18 -42.07 -71.33
C ASP A 311 65.81 -42.03 -72.74
N ARG A 312 65.00 -42.12 -73.79
CA ARG A 312 65.45 -42.01 -75.18
C ARG A 312 65.92 -40.60 -75.52
N ILE A 313 65.18 -39.56 -75.10
CA ILE A 313 65.56 -38.16 -75.26
C ILE A 313 66.86 -37.89 -74.51
N ASP A 314 67.00 -38.37 -73.28
CA ASP A 314 68.19 -38.21 -72.47
C ASP A 314 69.40 -38.91 -73.10
N ARG A 315 69.20 -40.10 -73.71
CA ARG A 315 70.25 -40.78 -74.49
C ARG A 315 70.64 -40.04 -75.76
N LEU A 316 69.68 -39.40 -76.45
CA LEU A 316 69.96 -38.57 -77.64
C LEU A 316 70.63 -37.24 -77.26
N ALA A 317 70.24 -36.65 -76.13
CA ALA A 317 70.86 -35.46 -75.57
C ALA A 317 72.28 -35.74 -75.03
N SER A 318 72.53 -36.97 -74.58
CA SER A 318 73.84 -37.45 -74.13
C SER A 318 74.71 -38.00 -75.27
N ALA A 319 74.20 -38.07 -76.51
CA ALA A 319 74.97 -38.46 -77.68
C ALA A 319 75.88 -37.29 -78.12
N PRO A 320 77.21 -37.45 -78.10
CA PRO A 320 78.13 -36.35 -78.42
C PRO A 320 77.99 -35.90 -79.88
N ASP A 321 77.83 -34.60 -80.04
CA ASP A 321 77.62 -33.84 -81.28
C ASP A 321 78.70 -34.19 -82.34
N LEU A 322 78.35 -35.01 -83.35
CA LEU A 322 79.06 -35.07 -84.62
C LEU A 322 78.70 -33.80 -85.41
N ARG A 323 79.25 -32.65 -84.99
CA ARG A 323 79.38 -31.49 -85.89
C ARG A 323 80.68 -31.64 -86.67
N PRO A 324 80.64 -31.94 -87.98
CA PRO A 324 81.82 -31.83 -88.82
C PRO A 324 82.20 -30.36 -88.95
N GLY A 325 83.49 -30.10 -88.85
CA GLY A 325 84.07 -28.76 -88.83
C GLY A 325 83.69 -27.89 -90.02
N LEU A 326 83.56 -26.60 -89.73
CA LEU A 326 83.88 -25.54 -90.68
C LEU A 326 84.85 -24.61 -89.96
N GLU A 327 86.13 -24.92 -90.17
CA GLU A 327 87.24 -23.98 -90.09
C GLU A 327 86.96 -22.78 -91.02
N GLY A 328 87.51 -21.62 -90.66
CA GLY A 328 87.30 -20.31 -91.32
C GLY A 328 87.75 -20.19 -92.79
N PRO A 329 87.87 -18.96 -93.30
CA PRO A 329 89.15 -18.30 -93.12
C PRO A 329 89.11 -16.76 -92.94
N ARG A 330 90.15 -16.30 -92.21
CA ARG A 330 90.88 -15.01 -92.25
C ARG A 330 90.13 -13.69 -92.40
#